data_AF-A0A1G3KST4-F1
#
_entry.id   AF-A0A1G3KST4-F1
#
_cell.length_a   1.000
_cell.length_b   1.000
_cell.length_c   1.000
_cell.angle_alpha   90.00
_cell.angle_beta   90.00
_cell.angle_gamma   90.00
#
_symmetry.space_group_name_H-M   'P 1'
#
loop_
_entity.id
_entity.type
_entity.pdbx_description
1 polymer ?
#
loop_
_entity_poly.entity_id
_entity_poly.type
_entity_poly.pdbx_seq_one_letter_code
_entity_poly.pdbx_strand_id
1 'polypeptide(L)'
;MNYFDISISIYGDYIQSIEELINVFENNDNSKIQIPFIITAASALECFLNDKLEIYTFRFQNAPNEEYSSQEIIRDSLFSLKFKQKLEAVIPLITDNKFCINKKSQIYINLAELITYRNKLVHNKPPRLLIQNENEYDEENRLKLSINKKQLIKTIENSKICISLNKCKEIFNALIEFIDYIDSDGDWKTNQFIKMNVVENK
;
A
#
# COMPACT_ATOMS: atom_id res chain seq x y z
N MET A 1 -15.49 -30.51 -6.78
CA MET A 1 -14.10 -30.04 -6.79
C MET A 1 -13.93 -29.26 -5.50
N ASN A 2 -13.28 -29.84 -4.49
CA ASN A 2 -13.13 -29.20 -3.18
C ASN A 2 -12.06 -28.13 -3.31
N TYR A 3 -12.45 -26.86 -3.25
CA TYR A 3 -11.50 -25.77 -3.11
C TYR A 3 -10.86 -25.91 -1.73
N PHE A 4 -9.56 -26.18 -1.71
CA PHE A 4 -8.77 -26.10 -0.49
C PHE A 4 -8.72 -24.62 -0.08
N ASP A 5 -9.45 -24.27 0.97
CA ASP A 5 -9.26 -23.04 1.72
C ASP A 5 -7.87 -23.08 2.37
N ILE A 6 -6.84 -22.66 1.63
CA ILE A 6 -5.57 -22.25 2.24
C ILE A 6 -5.62 -20.72 2.33
N SER A 7 -6.54 -20.22 3.14
CA SER A 7 -6.46 -18.85 3.63
C SER A 7 -5.63 -18.86 4.92
N ILE A 8 -4.33 -19.08 4.79
CA ILE A 8 -3.42 -18.50 5.78
C ILE A 8 -3.42 -17.01 5.45
N SER A 9 -4.44 -16.31 5.93
CA SER A 9 -4.53 -14.86 5.87
C SER A 9 -3.43 -14.32 6.77
N ILE A 10 -2.22 -14.16 6.22
CA ILE A 10 -1.09 -13.53 6.94
C ILE A 10 -1.48 -12.09 7.33
N TYR A 11 -2.45 -11.49 6.63
CA TYR A 11 -3.02 -10.19 7.00
C TYR A 11 -3.77 -10.21 8.34
N GLY A 12 -4.34 -11.32 8.78
CA GLY A 12 -5.01 -11.43 10.09
C GLY A 12 -4.09 -11.15 11.27
N ASP A 13 -2.88 -11.71 11.27
CA ASP A 13 -1.86 -11.44 12.30
C ASP A 13 -1.43 -9.96 12.29
N TYR A 14 -1.37 -9.34 11.11
CA TYR A 14 -1.11 -7.91 11.00
C TYR A 14 -2.26 -7.08 11.56
N ILE A 15 -3.52 -7.44 11.33
CA ILE A 15 -4.68 -6.74 11.90
C ILE A 15 -4.63 -6.73 13.42
N GLN A 16 -4.44 -7.90 14.04
CA GLN A 16 -4.30 -7.98 15.50
C GLN A 16 -3.14 -7.12 16.01
N SER A 17 -1.98 -7.17 15.32
CA SER A 17 -0.82 -6.35 15.68
C SER A 17 -1.11 -4.84 15.59
N ILE A 18 -1.94 -4.40 14.63
CA ILE A 18 -2.32 -2.99 14.50
C ILE A 18 -3.22 -2.55 15.67
N GLU A 19 -4.18 -3.38 16.07
CA GLU A 19 -5.04 -3.11 17.23
C GLU A 19 -4.22 -2.94 18.50
N GLU A 20 -3.27 -3.84 18.74
CA GLU A 20 -2.35 -3.75 19.87
C GLU A 20 -1.54 -2.44 19.82
N LEU A 21 -1.02 -2.05 18.66
CA LEU A 21 -0.28 -0.79 18.50
C LEU A 21 -1.16 0.44 18.79
N ILE A 22 -2.43 0.43 18.37
CA ILE A 22 -3.38 1.51 18.70
C ILE A 22 -3.57 1.59 20.22
N ASN A 23 -3.80 0.46 20.88
CA ASN A 23 -3.98 0.40 22.33
C ASN A 23 -2.75 0.91 23.09
N VAL A 24 -1.53 0.59 22.63
CA VAL A 24 -0.31 1.11 23.26
C VAL A 24 -0.18 2.62 23.03
N PHE A 25 -0.54 3.13 21.85
CA PHE A 25 -0.52 4.56 21.54
C PHE A 25 -1.48 5.34 22.45
N GLU A 26 -2.70 4.84 22.65
CA GLU A 26 -3.68 5.42 23.58
C GLU A 26 -3.14 5.57 25.01
N ASN A 27 -2.42 4.57 25.49
CA ASN A 27 -2.02 4.50 26.89
C ASN A 27 -0.72 5.24 27.22
N ASN A 28 0.13 5.56 26.23
CA ASN A 28 1.50 6.03 26.50
C ASN A 28 1.93 7.30 25.73
N ASP A 29 1.04 7.91 24.93
CA ASP A 29 1.31 9.06 24.04
C ASP A 29 2.69 8.97 23.36
N ASN A 30 3.04 7.77 22.91
CA ASN A 30 4.38 7.44 22.48
C ASN A 30 4.49 7.62 20.98
N SER A 31 4.97 8.79 20.58
CA SER A 31 5.26 9.14 19.17
C SER A 31 6.11 8.09 18.42
N LYS A 32 6.84 7.21 19.12
CA LYS A 32 7.63 6.13 18.51
C LYS A 32 6.77 5.00 17.92
N ILE A 33 5.48 4.93 18.22
CA ILE A 33 4.55 3.89 17.74
C ILE A 33 4.04 4.18 16.33
N GLN A 34 4.12 5.43 15.88
CA GLN A 34 3.64 5.86 14.56
C GLN A 34 4.30 5.08 13.41
N ILE A 35 5.62 4.89 13.48
CA ILE A 35 6.36 4.15 12.44
C ILE A 35 5.93 2.68 12.41
N PRO A 36 5.99 1.91 13.52
CA PRO A 36 5.46 0.56 13.58
C PRO A 36 4.03 0.47 13.06
N PHE A 37 3.12 1.35 13.49
CA PHE A 37 1.74 1.36 13.01
C PHE A 37 1.66 1.50 11.48
N ILE A 38 2.34 2.49 10.90
CA ILE A 38 2.30 2.72 9.44
C ILE A 38 2.81 1.50 8.69
N ILE A 39 3.91 0.90 9.14
CA ILE A 39 4.51 -0.25 8.46
C ILE A 39 3.58 -1.46 8.57
N THR A 40 3.08 -1.77 9.76
CA THR A 40 2.20 -2.92 9.99
C THR A 40 0.88 -2.79 9.22
N ALA A 41 0.23 -1.61 9.26
CA ALA A 41 -1.00 -1.35 8.51
C ALA A 41 -0.80 -1.41 6.99
N ALA A 42 0.32 -0.89 6.49
CA ALA A 42 0.66 -0.99 5.08
C ALA A 42 0.95 -2.43 4.65
N SER A 43 1.63 -3.23 5.47
CA SER A 43 1.87 -4.64 5.22
C SER A 43 0.56 -5.43 5.17
N ALA A 44 -0.37 -5.18 6.11
CA ALA A 44 -1.69 -5.80 6.10
C ALA A 44 -2.43 -5.54 4.77
N LEU A 45 -2.50 -4.27 4.35
CA LEU A 45 -3.15 -3.89 3.10
C LEU A 45 -2.46 -4.53 1.89
N GLU A 46 -1.12 -4.52 1.84
CA GLU A 46 -0.39 -5.09 0.71
C GLU A 46 -0.55 -6.61 0.60
N CYS A 47 -0.48 -7.33 1.71
CA CYS A 47 -0.77 -8.77 1.77
C CYS A 47 -2.17 -9.05 1.26
N PHE A 48 -3.18 -8.35 1.79
CA PHE A 48 -4.56 -8.52 1.36
C PHE A 48 -4.75 -8.26 -0.14
N LEU A 49 -4.19 -7.17 -0.68
CA LEU A 49 -4.27 -6.87 -2.10
C LEU A 49 -3.58 -7.94 -2.96
N ASN A 50 -2.41 -8.43 -2.53
CA ASN A 50 -1.71 -9.50 -3.25
C ASN A 50 -2.52 -10.80 -3.25
N ASP A 51 -3.16 -11.16 -2.13
CA ASP A 51 -4.02 -12.34 -2.05
C ASP A 51 -5.19 -12.24 -3.05
N LYS A 52 -5.83 -11.07 -3.16
CA LYS A 52 -6.91 -10.86 -4.13
C LYS A 52 -6.44 -10.88 -5.58
N LEU A 53 -5.24 -10.35 -5.85
CA LEU A 53 -4.64 -10.41 -7.19
C LEU A 53 -4.25 -11.85 -7.55
N GLU A 54 -3.72 -12.63 -6.60
CA GLU A 54 -3.41 -14.05 -6.79
C GLU A 54 -4.68 -14.85 -7.11
N ILE A 55 -5.75 -14.66 -6.34
CA ILE A 55 -7.04 -15.30 -6.59
C ILE A 55 -7.57 -15.00 -8.00
N TYR A 56 -7.44 -13.75 -8.45
CA TYR A 56 -7.81 -13.37 -9.81
C TYR A 56 -7.02 -14.13 -10.87
N THR A 57 -5.72 -14.40 -10.64
CA THR A 57 -4.87 -15.10 -11.61
C THR A 57 -5.29 -16.55 -11.85
N PHE A 58 -5.92 -17.21 -10.88
CA PHE A 58 -6.40 -18.59 -11.03
C PHE A 58 -7.43 -18.76 -12.15
N ARG A 59 -8.10 -17.67 -12.58
CA ARG A 59 -9.02 -17.68 -13.72
C ARG A 59 -8.32 -17.99 -15.06
N PHE A 60 -6.98 -17.88 -15.13
CA PHE A 60 -6.18 -18.10 -16.33
C PHE A 60 -5.45 -19.45 -16.34
N GLN A 61 -5.76 -20.35 -15.40
CA GLN A 61 -5.11 -21.68 -15.27
C GLN A 61 -5.37 -22.64 -16.44
N ASN A 62 -6.37 -22.38 -17.28
CA ASN A 62 -6.80 -23.32 -18.31
C ASN A 62 -6.06 -23.20 -19.66
N ALA A 63 -4.92 -22.49 -19.72
CA ALA A 63 -4.12 -22.43 -20.94
C ALA A 63 -3.34 -23.76 -21.12
N PRO A 64 -3.64 -24.58 -22.14
CA PRO A 64 -2.94 -25.85 -22.34
C PRO A 64 -1.54 -25.59 -22.90
N ASN A 65 -0.52 -26.14 -22.23
CA ASN A 65 0.78 -26.50 -22.79
C ASN A 65 1.71 -25.36 -23.30
N GLU A 66 2.16 -24.45 -22.43
CA GLU A 66 3.35 -23.63 -22.73
C GLU A 66 4.32 -23.58 -21.53
N GLU A 67 5.63 -23.48 -21.81
CA GLU A 67 6.75 -23.41 -20.84
C GLU A 67 6.63 -22.29 -19.80
N TYR A 68 5.71 -21.34 -20.02
CA TYR A 68 5.21 -20.37 -19.06
C TYR A 68 3.70 -20.31 -19.19
N SER A 69 2.98 -20.67 -18.14
CA SER A 69 1.52 -20.55 -18.17
C SER A 69 1.13 -19.07 -18.27
N SER A 70 0.07 -18.74 -19.02
CA SER A 70 -0.44 -17.36 -19.06
C SER A 70 -0.76 -16.83 -17.66
N GLN A 71 -1.08 -17.73 -16.72
CA GLN A 71 -1.22 -17.41 -15.30
C GLN A 71 0.05 -16.79 -14.70
N GLU A 72 1.23 -17.39 -14.89
CA GLU A 72 2.49 -16.91 -14.30
C GLU A 72 2.87 -15.53 -14.84
N ILE A 73 2.72 -15.29 -16.14
CA ILE A 73 3.01 -13.98 -16.76
C ILE A 73 2.07 -12.91 -16.20
N ILE A 74 0.77 -13.22 -16.07
CA ILE A 74 -0.22 -12.31 -15.50
C ILE A 74 0.07 -12.06 -14.02
N ARG A 75 0.39 -13.10 -13.26
CA ARG A 75 0.74 -12.99 -11.84
C ARG A 75 1.94 -12.08 -11.64
N ASP A 76 3.05 -12.35 -12.33
CA ASP A 76 4.28 -11.58 -12.18
C ASP A 76 4.06 -10.11 -12.60
N SER A 77 3.25 -9.87 -13.64
CA SER A 77 2.84 -8.53 -14.05
C SER A 77 2.03 -7.81 -12.96
N LEU A 78 1.03 -8.46 -12.37
CA LEU A 78 0.20 -7.89 -11.31
C LEU A 78 1.00 -7.63 -10.02
N PHE A 79 1.94 -8.51 -9.68
CA PHE A 79 2.77 -8.37 -8.49
C PHE A 79 3.84 -7.28 -8.66
N SER A 80 4.26 -6.97 -9.89
CA SER A 80 5.17 -5.88 -10.21
C SER A 80 4.55 -4.48 -10.08
N LEU A 81 3.21 -4.39 -9.96
CA LEU A 81 2.51 -3.11 -9.82
C LEU A 81 2.98 -2.36 -8.57
N LYS A 82 3.07 -1.03 -8.67
CA LYS A 82 3.32 -0.20 -7.48
C LYS A 82 2.15 -0.36 -6.51
N PHE A 83 2.42 -0.23 -5.23
CA PHE A 83 1.41 -0.45 -4.18
C PHE A 83 0.10 0.33 -4.41
N LYS A 84 0.18 1.61 -4.78
CA LYS A 84 -1.02 2.39 -5.13
C LYS A 84 -1.77 1.84 -6.36
N GLN A 85 -1.06 1.32 -7.35
CA GLN A 85 -1.67 0.72 -8.54
C GLN A 85 -2.37 -0.60 -8.18
N LYS A 86 -1.82 -1.40 -7.26
CA LYS A 86 -2.51 -2.59 -6.73
C LYS A 86 -3.86 -2.22 -6.10
N LEU A 87 -3.88 -1.20 -5.23
CA LEU A 87 -5.10 -0.71 -4.62
C LEU A 87 -6.14 -0.30 -5.68
N GLU A 88 -5.72 0.44 -6.70
CA GLU A 88 -6.63 0.92 -7.75
C GLU A 88 -7.09 -0.19 -8.72
N ALA A 89 -6.29 -1.24 -8.90
CA ALA A 89 -6.58 -2.33 -9.84
C ALA A 89 -7.47 -3.43 -9.25
N VAL A 90 -7.42 -3.67 -7.94
CA VAL A 90 -8.07 -4.85 -7.34
C VAL A 90 -9.57 -4.90 -7.62
N ILE A 91 -10.30 -3.79 -7.44
CA ILE A 91 -11.75 -3.75 -7.64
C ILE A 91 -12.16 -3.99 -9.10
N PRO A 92 -11.60 -3.26 -10.08
CA PRO A 92 -11.88 -3.57 -11.48
C PRO A 92 -11.58 -5.03 -11.85
N LEU A 93 -10.50 -5.62 -11.35
CA LEU A 93 -10.14 -6.99 -11.68
C LEU A 93 -11.12 -8.01 -11.09
N ILE A 94 -11.45 -7.91 -9.80
CA ILE A 94 -12.35 -8.88 -9.15
C ILE A 94 -13.82 -8.74 -9.60
N THR A 95 -14.20 -7.55 -10.10
CA THR A 95 -15.58 -7.25 -10.55
C THR A 95 -15.77 -7.27 -12.06
N ASP A 96 -14.79 -7.78 -12.83
CA ASP A 96 -14.81 -7.80 -14.30
C ASP A 96 -15.10 -6.42 -14.93
N ASN A 97 -14.42 -5.40 -14.42
CA ASN A 97 -14.51 -3.99 -14.81
C ASN A 97 -15.90 -3.35 -14.65
N LYS A 98 -16.84 -3.99 -13.94
CA LYS A 98 -18.16 -3.38 -13.66
C LYS A 98 -18.05 -2.18 -12.73
N PHE A 99 -17.06 -2.21 -11.84
CA PHE A 99 -16.88 -1.24 -10.79
C PHE A 99 -15.46 -0.72 -10.71
N CYS A 100 -15.28 0.48 -10.16
CA CYS A 100 -13.98 1.02 -9.81
C CYS A 100 -14.04 1.80 -8.49
N ILE A 101 -12.87 2.04 -7.89
CA ILE A 101 -12.79 2.82 -6.67
C ILE A 101 -13.28 4.26 -6.90
N ASN A 102 -14.17 4.72 -6.02
CA ASN A 102 -14.47 6.13 -5.87
C ASN A 102 -13.32 6.82 -5.14
N LYS A 103 -12.45 7.50 -5.91
CA LYS A 103 -11.29 8.22 -5.36
C LYS A 103 -11.64 9.41 -4.44
N LYS A 104 -12.92 9.78 -4.34
CA LYS A 104 -13.42 10.80 -3.41
C LYS A 104 -13.89 10.22 -2.08
N SER A 105 -13.97 8.90 -1.95
CA SER A 105 -14.39 8.24 -0.71
C SER A 105 -13.32 8.40 0.38
N GLN A 106 -13.76 8.54 1.63
CA GLN A 106 -12.83 8.69 2.75
C GLN A 106 -11.96 7.44 2.96
N ILE A 107 -12.52 6.25 2.72
CA ILE A 107 -11.79 4.98 2.75
C ILE A 107 -10.60 5.03 1.78
N TYR A 108 -10.83 5.35 0.50
CA TYR A 108 -9.72 5.45 -0.47
C TYR A 108 -8.70 6.51 -0.05
N ILE A 109 -9.15 7.68 0.41
CA ILE A 109 -8.26 8.76 0.83
C ILE A 109 -7.34 8.28 1.97
N ASN A 110 -7.91 7.65 3.00
CA ASN A 110 -7.15 7.13 4.14
C ASN A 110 -6.14 6.04 3.72
N LEU A 111 -6.54 5.10 2.85
CA LEU A 111 -5.64 4.05 2.36
C LEU A 111 -4.54 4.61 1.45
N ALA A 112 -4.87 5.58 0.59
CA ALA A 112 -3.88 6.25 -0.25
C ALA A 112 -2.88 7.07 0.57
N GLU A 113 -3.32 7.68 1.67
CA GLU A 113 -2.46 8.36 2.64
C GLU A 113 -1.55 7.38 3.38
N LEU A 114 -2.07 6.23 3.84
CA LEU A 114 -1.26 5.15 4.42
C LEU A 114 -0.12 4.73 3.48
N ILE A 115 -0.43 4.47 2.21
CA ILE A 115 0.58 4.13 1.19
C ILE A 115 1.61 5.26 1.04
N THR A 116 1.15 6.52 1.09
CA THR A 116 2.03 7.69 1.01
C THR A 116 2.97 7.77 2.22
N TYR A 117 2.46 7.54 3.43
CA TYR A 117 3.28 7.50 4.65
C TYR A 117 4.30 6.37 4.59
N ARG A 118 3.88 5.15 4.24
CA ARG A 118 4.80 4.01 4.10
C ARG A 118 5.89 4.28 3.06
N ASN A 119 5.54 4.86 1.91
CA ASN A 119 6.53 5.19 0.89
C ASN A 119 7.55 6.23 1.37
N LYS A 120 7.12 7.24 2.15
CA LYS A 120 8.04 8.20 2.77
C LYS A 120 8.99 7.57 3.77
N LEU A 121 8.55 6.57 4.53
CA LEU A 121 9.38 5.84 5.49
C LEU A 121 10.38 4.90 4.80
N VAL A 122 9.88 4.06 3.89
CA VAL A 122 10.64 2.92 3.34
C VAL A 122 11.46 3.31 2.10
N HIS A 123 11.00 4.30 1.35
CA HIS A 123 11.66 4.77 0.11
C HIS A 123 12.13 6.21 0.24
N ASN A 124 12.64 6.57 1.42
CA ASN A 124 13.19 7.90 1.66
C ASN A 124 14.40 8.12 0.75
N LYS A 125 14.20 8.80 -0.37
CA LYS A 125 15.29 9.16 -1.27
C LYS A 125 16.03 10.34 -0.65
N PRO A 126 17.36 10.26 -0.47
CA PRO A 126 18.12 11.42 -0.04
C PRO A 126 17.88 12.55 -1.07
N PRO A 127 17.58 13.79 -0.62
CA PRO A 127 17.43 14.89 -1.53
C PRO A 127 18.71 15.05 -2.33
N ARG A 128 18.57 15.04 -3.66
CA ARG A 128 19.66 15.32 -4.61
C ARG A 128 20.35 16.66 -4.34
N LEU A 129 19.66 17.56 -3.64
CA LEU A 129 20.10 18.89 -3.25
C LEU A 129 21.16 18.92 -2.14
N LEU A 130 21.52 17.79 -1.52
CA LEU A 130 22.46 17.76 -0.40
C LEU A 130 23.94 17.84 -0.82
N ILE A 131 24.27 17.61 -2.09
CA ILE A 131 25.65 17.54 -2.58
C ILE A 131 26.01 18.90 -3.20
N GLN A 132 27.00 19.60 -2.62
CA GLN A 132 27.42 20.92 -3.11
C GLN A 132 28.58 20.86 -4.10
N ASN A 133 29.44 19.84 -4.02
CA ASN A 133 30.68 19.77 -4.80
C ASN A 133 30.77 18.43 -5.54
N GLU A 134 30.08 18.29 -6.68
CA GLU A 134 30.18 17.08 -7.52
C GLU A 134 31.53 16.97 -8.27
N ASN A 135 32.39 17.99 -8.20
CA ASN A 135 33.63 18.10 -9.00
C ASN A 135 34.90 18.46 -8.20
N GLU A 136 34.85 18.47 -6.86
CA GLU A 136 36.08 18.62 -6.06
C GLU A 136 36.61 17.23 -5.71
N TYR A 137 37.93 17.04 -5.86
CA TYR A 137 38.60 15.80 -5.48
C TYR A 137 39.56 16.08 -4.32
N ASP A 138 39.71 15.13 -3.40
CA ASP A 138 40.73 15.19 -2.36
C ASP A 138 42.13 14.87 -2.90
N GLU A 139 43.14 14.92 -2.02
CA GLU A 139 44.54 14.65 -2.38
C GLU A 139 44.77 13.21 -2.86
N GLU A 140 43.85 12.29 -2.58
CA GLU A 140 43.85 10.90 -3.04
C GLU A 140 42.95 10.69 -4.27
N ASN A 141 42.50 11.77 -4.92
CA ASN A 141 41.65 11.76 -6.10
C ASN A 141 40.25 11.14 -5.87
N ARG A 142 39.69 11.28 -4.65
CA ARG A 142 38.33 10.85 -4.31
C ARG A 142 37.36 12.04 -4.35
N LEU A 143 36.13 11.79 -4.78
CA LEU A 143 35.10 12.81 -4.89
C LEU A 143 34.72 13.39 -3.51
N LYS A 144 34.92 14.69 -3.33
CA LYS A 144 34.74 15.41 -2.07
C LYS A 144 33.30 15.87 -1.92
N LEU A 145 32.47 15.02 -1.31
CA LEU A 145 31.07 15.32 -1.03
C LEU A 145 30.96 16.26 0.18
N SER A 146 30.63 17.53 -0.06
CA SER A 146 30.25 18.47 0.99
C SER A 146 28.73 18.54 1.13
N ILE A 147 28.24 18.31 2.36
CA ILE A 147 26.81 18.33 2.67
C ILE A 147 26.40 19.71 3.18
N ASN A 148 25.37 20.30 2.57
CA ASN A 148 24.76 21.51 3.10
C ASN A 148 23.96 21.19 4.38
N LYS A 149 24.57 21.43 5.55
CA LYS A 149 23.95 21.16 6.86
C LYS A 149 22.58 21.83 7.05
N LYS A 150 22.36 23.05 6.54
CA LYS A 150 21.07 23.73 6.66
C LYS A 150 19.99 23.05 5.82
N GLN A 151 20.32 22.65 4.59
CA GLN A 151 19.40 21.89 3.73
C GLN A 151 19.15 20.47 4.27
N LEU A 152 20.14 19.85 4.91
CA LEU A 152 19.99 18.57 5.60
C LEU A 152 19.01 18.68 6.76
N ILE A 153 19.17 19.66 7.64
CA ILE A 153 18.26 19.87 8.78
C ILE A 153 16.82 20.10 8.28
N LYS A 154 16.64 20.98 7.29
CA LYS A 154 15.32 21.23 6.67
C LYS A 154 14.71 19.97 6.05
N THR A 155 15.54 19.12 5.45
CA THR A 155 15.10 17.82 4.91
C THR A 155 14.63 16.90 6.02
N ILE A 156 15.42 16.78 7.11
CA ILE A 156 15.09 15.94 8.26
C ILE A 156 13.76 16.41 8.87
N GLU A 157 13.59 17.72 9.07
CA GLU A 157 12.35 18.31 9.58
C GLU A 157 11.15 18.00 8.68
N ASN A 158 11.29 18.17 7.36
CA ASN A 158 10.23 17.87 6.40
C ASN A 158 9.94 16.36 6.25
N SER A 159 10.91 15.51 6.60
CA SER A 159 10.77 14.05 6.57
C SER A 159 10.08 13.48 7.81
N LYS A 160 9.88 14.29 8.85
CA LYS A 160 9.22 13.86 10.08
C LYS A 160 7.77 13.55 9.80
N ILE A 161 7.44 12.26 9.75
CA ILE A 161 6.06 11.81 9.70
C ILE A 161 5.52 11.89 11.12
N CYS A 162 4.48 12.69 11.31
CA CYS A 162 3.71 12.75 12.55
C CYS A 162 2.25 12.49 12.20
N ILE A 163 1.75 11.32 12.60
CA ILE A 163 0.32 10.98 12.48
C ILE A 163 -0.30 10.95 13.86
N SER A 164 -1.46 11.59 14.02
CA SER A 164 -2.18 11.57 15.29
C SER A 164 -2.83 10.21 15.53
N LEU A 165 -3.11 9.89 16.79
CA LEU A 165 -3.87 8.69 17.14
C LEU A 165 -5.22 8.61 16.39
N ASN A 166 -5.96 9.72 16.33
CA ASN A 166 -7.23 9.76 15.58
C ASN A 166 -7.01 9.38 14.11
N LYS A 167 -5.92 9.85 13.50
CA LYS A 167 -5.60 9.49 12.12
C LYS A 167 -5.23 8.01 11.99
N CYS A 168 -4.52 7.43 12.96
CA CYS A 168 -4.28 5.98 13.00
C CYS A 168 -5.60 5.20 13.02
N LYS A 169 -6.55 5.61 13.87
CA LYS A 169 -7.88 4.98 13.95
C LYS A 169 -8.66 5.10 12.64
N GLU A 170 -8.68 6.28 12.02
CA GLU A 170 -9.32 6.50 10.72
C GLU A 170 -8.73 5.60 9.62
N ILE A 171 -7.41 5.42 9.61
CA ILE A 171 -6.72 4.52 8.67
C ILE A 171 -7.07 3.07 8.97
N PHE A 172 -7.05 2.66 10.24
CA PHE A 172 -7.36 1.29 10.64
C PHE A 172 -8.81 0.93 10.30
N ASN A 173 -9.77 1.79 10.60
CA ASN A 173 -11.17 1.58 10.24
C ASN A 173 -11.34 1.48 8.72
N ALA A 174 -10.69 2.37 7.94
CA ALA A 174 -10.73 2.30 6.49
C ALA A 174 -10.13 0.99 5.95
N LEU A 175 -9.11 0.43 6.61
CA LEU A 175 -8.53 -0.86 6.25
C LEU A 175 -9.51 -2.01 6.50
N ILE A 176 -10.11 -2.06 7.69
CA ILE A 176 -11.10 -3.09 8.04
C ILE A 176 -12.31 -3.01 7.12
N GLU A 177 -12.90 -1.82 6.97
CA GLU A 177 -14.06 -1.61 6.09
C GLU A 177 -13.75 -2.02 4.63
N PHE A 178 -12.53 -1.77 4.14
CA PHE A 178 -12.12 -2.18 2.81
C PHE A 178 -11.99 -3.70 2.67
N ILE A 179 -11.38 -4.36 3.65
CA ILE A 179 -11.20 -5.82 3.68
C ILE A 179 -12.56 -6.50 3.77
N ASP A 180 -13.36 -6.16 4.77
CA ASP A 180 -14.70 -6.74 5.01
C ASP A 180 -15.59 -6.58 3.79
N TYR A 181 -15.53 -5.42 3.14
CA TYR A 181 -16.34 -5.16 1.97
C TYR A 181 -15.97 -6.03 0.77
N ILE A 182 -14.68 -6.28 0.55
CA ILE A 182 -14.21 -7.15 -0.54
C ILE A 182 -14.43 -8.63 -0.19
N ASP A 183 -14.25 -9.04 1.06
CA ASP A 183 -14.41 -10.43 1.51
C ASP A 183 -15.89 -10.87 1.58
N SER A 184 -16.81 -9.93 1.87
CA SER A 184 -18.26 -10.19 1.88
C SER A 184 -18.89 -10.27 0.50
N ASP A 185 -18.09 -10.27 -0.58
CA ASP A 185 -18.54 -10.20 -1.97
C ASP A 185 -19.46 -9.01 -2.27
N GLY A 186 -19.48 -8.00 -1.39
CA GLY A 186 -20.05 -6.65 -1.46
C GLY A 186 -21.42 -6.49 -2.13
N ASP A 187 -22.32 -5.70 -1.54
CA ASP A 187 -23.36 -5.04 -2.36
C ASP A 187 -22.72 -3.89 -3.16
N TRP A 188 -22.11 -4.27 -4.28
CA TRP A 188 -21.37 -3.38 -5.20
C TRP A 188 -22.16 -2.15 -5.66
N LYS A 189 -23.49 -2.16 -5.52
CA LYS A 189 -24.37 -1.10 -6.00
C LYS A 189 -24.64 0.00 -4.99
N THR A 190 -24.50 -0.26 -3.69
CA THR A 190 -24.93 0.69 -2.63
C THR A 190 -23.77 1.33 -1.88
N ASN A 191 -22.52 0.89 -2.10
CA ASN A 191 -21.37 1.42 -1.38
C ASN A 191 -20.81 2.71 -2.00
N GLN A 192 -20.68 3.76 -1.19
CA GLN A 192 -20.07 5.05 -1.55
C GLN A 192 -18.57 4.96 -1.91
N PHE A 193 -17.90 3.88 -1.49
CA PHE A 193 -16.50 3.56 -1.77
C PHE A 193 -16.24 3.21 -3.24
N ILE A 194 -17.26 2.74 -3.94
CA ILE A 194 -17.16 2.23 -5.30
C ILE A 194 -18.11 3.01 -6.20
N LYS A 195 -17.77 3.13 -7.47
CA LYS A 195 -18.66 3.66 -8.49
C LYS A 195 -18.73 2.71 -9.67
N MET A 196 -19.89 2.63 -10.30
CA MET A 196 -20.05 1.89 -11.56
C MET A 196 -19.14 2.50 -12.63
N ASN A 197 -18.49 1.63 -13.40
CA ASN A 197 -17.89 2.05 -14.66
C ASN A 197 -19.02 2.26 -15.67
N VAL A 198 -19.45 3.52 -15.83
CA VAL A 198 -20.30 3.89 -16.97
C VAL A 198 -19.39 3.92 -18.19
N VAL A 199 -19.27 2.79 -18.87
CA VAL A 199 -18.75 2.78 -20.23
C VAL A 199 -19.84 3.40 -21.09
N GLU A 200 -19.76 4.70 -21.33
CA GLU A 200 -20.55 5.33 -22.39
C GLU A 200 -20.10 4.65 -23.70
N ASN A 201 -20.92 3.75 -24.22
CA ASN A 201 -20.77 3.25 -25.58
C ASN A 201 -20.89 4.46 -26.52
N LYS A 202 -19.75 4.97 -26.98
CA LYS A 202 -19.65 5.91 -28.11
C LYS A 202 -19.42 5.13 -29.39
#